data_AF-A0ABD4ELG1-F1
#
_entry.id   AF-A0ABD4ELG1-F1
#
_cell.length_a   1.000
_cell.length_b   1.000
_cell.length_c   1.000
_cell.angle_alpha   90.00
_cell.angle_beta   90.00
_cell.angle_gamma   90.00
#
_symmetry.space_group_name_H-M   'P 1'
#
loop_
_entity.id
_entity.type
_entity.pdbx_description
1 polymer ?
#
loop_
_entity_poly.entity_id
_entity_poly.type
_entity_poly.pdbx_seq_one_letter_code
_entity_poly.pdbx_strand_id
1 'polypeptide(L)' 'MGAFVLGSQNPQLTQINYIIASNTLPLAVIISICFLLGVVVGCFVSFKLFTQLKWQNYRLKKQLTPEKDNKKRIANKDT' A
#
# COMPACT_ATOMS: atom_id res chain seq x y z
N MET A 1 9.58 -5.65 -24.42
CA MET A 1 9.08 -6.67 -25.36
C MET A 1 9.54 -8.09 -24.99
N GLY A 2 9.47 -8.50 -23.70
CA GLY A 2 10.06 -9.79 -23.25
C GLY A 2 9.11 -10.73 -22.50
N ALA A 3 7.97 -10.23 -21.98
CA ALA A 3 7.02 -11.04 -21.23
C ALA A 3 5.92 -11.70 -22.09
N PHE A 4 5.71 -11.22 -23.32
CA PHE A 4 4.69 -11.76 -24.24
C PHE A 4 5.15 -13.02 -24.98
N VAL A 5 6.46 -13.17 -25.22
CA VAL A 5 7.04 -14.30 -25.98
C VAL A 5 7.11 -15.59 -25.17
N LEU A 6 7.18 -15.52 -23.84
CA LEU A 6 7.18 -16.71 -22.97
C LEU A 6 5.76 -17.25 -22.70
N GLY A 7 4.71 -16.44 -22.93
CA GLY A 7 3.32 -16.89 -22.84
C GLY A 7 2.84 -17.64 -24.08
N SER A 8 3.45 -17.42 -25.26
CA SER A 8 3.01 -18.04 -26.52
C SER A 8 3.65 -19.40 -26.80
N GLN A 9 4.76 -19.75 -26.13
CA GLN A 9 5.52 -20.97 -26.39
C GLN A 9 5.21 -22.14 -25.45
N ASN A 10 4.22 -22.01 -24.56
CA ASN A 10 3.85 -23.10 -23.65
C ASN A 10 2.33 -23.36 -23.63
N PRO A 11 1.74 -23.88 -24.72
CA PRO A 11 0.34 -24.27 -24.79
C PRO A 11 0.19 -25.75 -24.37
N GLN A 12 0.74 -26.16 -23.22
CA GLN A 12 0.35 -27.46 -22.66
C GLN A 12 -0.94 -27.28 -21.88
N LEU A 13 -2.06 -27.52 -22.59
CA LEU A 13 -3.38 -27.76 -22.03
C LEU A 13 -3.28 -28.89 -20.98
N THR A 14 -3.07 -28.57 -19.71
CA THR A 14 -3.56 -29.44 -18.65
C THR A 14 -5.06 -29.22 -18.57
N GLN A 15 -5.80 -30.21 -19.05
CA GLN A 15 -7.26 -30.27 -19.00
C GLN A 15 -7.75 -30.28 -17.55
N ILE A 16 -7.83 -29.12 -16.90
CA ILE A 16 -8.57 -29.00 -15.64
C ILE A 16 -10.02 -28.70 -16.01
N ASN A 17 -10.72 -29.76 -16.42
CA ASN A 17 -12.18 -29.78 -16.39
C ASN A 17 -12.61 -29.66 -14.92
N TYR A 18 -13.08 -28.48 -14.53
CA TYR A 18 -13.62 -28.27 -13.20
C TYR A 18 -14.94 -29.05 -13.08
N ILE A 19 -15.06 -29.86 -12.03
CA ILE A 19 -16.15 -30.80 -11.66
C ILE A 19 -17.57 -30.17 -11.69
N ILE A 20 -17.72 -28.85 -11.91
CA ILE A 20 -18.98 -28.11 -11.76
C ILE A 20 -19.38 -27.25 -12.99
N ALA A 21 -18.45 -26.82 -13.85
CA ALA A 21 -18.75 -26.13 -15.13
C ALA A 21 -17.47 -25.96 -15.96
N SER A 22 -17.53 -26.23 -17.27
CA SER A 22 -16.39 -26.04 -18.18
C SER A 22 -16.23 -24.57 -18.54
N ASN A 23 -15.27 -23.89 -17.91
CA ASN A 23 -14.76 -22.61 -18.40
C ASN A 23 -13.27 -22.50 -18.07
N THR A 24 -12.43 -22.40 -19.10
CA THR A 24 -10.98 -22.28 -18.98
C THR A 24 -10.62 -21.01 -18.22
N LEU A 25 -10.39 -21.09 -16.91
CA LEU A 25 -9.87 -19.96 -16.15
C LEU A 25 -8.33 -20.03 -16.18
N PRO A 26 -7.67 -19.23 -17.03
CA PRO A 26 -6.22 -19.26 -17.17
C PRO A 26 -5.56 -18.92 -15.84
N LEU A 27 -4.34 -19.41 -15.60
CA LEU A 27 -3.51 -19.04 -14.42
C LEU A 27 -3.46 -17.51 -14.20
N ALA A 28 -3.58 -16.73 -15.27
CA ALA A 28 -3.71 -15.28 -15.24
C ALA A 28 -4.83 -14.76 -14.32
N VAL A 29 -5.96 -15.47 -14.20
CA VAL A 29 -7.07 -15.09 -13.31
C VAL A 29 -6.65 -15.18 -11.85
N ILE A 30 -5.97 -16.26 -11.46
CA ILE A 30 -5.47 -16.46 -10.10
C ILE A 30 -4.44 -15.37 -9.76
N ILE A 31 -3.49 -15.11 -10.66
CA ILE A 31 -2.48 -14.05 -10.48
C ILE A 31 -3.13 -12.66 -10.40
N SER A 32 -4.16 -12.40 -11.21
CA SER A 32 -4.90 -11.13 -11.20
C SER A 32 -5.63 -10.90 -9.88
N ILE A 33 -6.31 -11.92 -9.34
CA ILE A 33 -6.98 -11.84 -8.03
C ILE A 33 -5.96 -11.61 -6.92
N CYS A 34 -4.86 -12.38 -6.91
CA CYS A 34 -3.77 -12.18 -5.95
C CYS A 34 -3.17 -10.77 -6.03
N PHE A 35 -3.01 -10.22 -7.23
CA PHE A 35 -2.51 -8.86 -7.42
C PHE A 35 -3.48 -7.81 -6.86
N LEU A 36 -4.78 -7.92 -7.14
CA LEU A 36 -5.79 -7.04 -6.58
C LEU A 36 -5.80 -7.07 -5.04
N LEU A 37 -5.75 -8.27 -4.46
CA LEU A 37 -5.70 -8.42 -3.00
C LEU A 37 -4.40 -7.82 -2.42
N GLY A 38 -3.26 -8.07 -3.06
CA GLY A 38 -1.97 -7.51 -2.68
C GLY A 38 -1.97 -5.98 -2.72
N VAL A 39 -2.58 -5.38 -3.75
CA VAL A 39 -2.70 -3.92 -3.88
C VAL A 39 -3.58 -3.34 -2.77
N VAL A 40 -4.74 -3.95 -2.48
CA VAL A 40 -5.64 -3.48 -1.42
C VAL A 40 -4.95 -3.52 -0.06
N VAL A 41 -4.27 -4.63 0.26
CA VAL A 41 -3.52 -4.78 1.51
C VAL A 41 -2.34 -3.80 1.57
N GLY A 42 -1.58 -3.67 0.48
CA GLY A 42 -0.45 -2.74 0.39
C GLY A 42 -0.86 -1.28 0.57
N CYS A 43 -1.98 -0.87 -0.05
CA CYS A 43 -2.59 0.44 0.17
C CYS A 43 -3.00 0.64 1.62
N PHE A 44 -3.58 -0.36 2.27
CA PHE A 44 -4.02 -0.26 3.66
C PHE A 44 -2.84 -0.08 4.64
N VAL A 45 -1.78 -0.86 4.46
CA VAL A 45 -0.55 -0.75 5.28
C VAL A 45 0.12 0.61 5.07
N SER A 46 0.26 1.04 3.81
CA SER A 46 0.85 2.33 3.45
C SER A 46 0.05 3.49 4.03
N PHE A 47 -1.28 3.42 3.94
CA PHE A 47 -2.18 4.44 4.49
C PHE A 47 -2.11 4.51 6.01
N LYS A 48 -2.04 3.36 6.70
CA LYS A 48 -1.84 3.30 8.16
C LYS A 48 -0.52 3.94 8.56
N LEU A 49 0.58 3.59 7.88
CA LEU A 49 1.91 4.14 8.18
C LEU A 49 1.94 5.66 7.95
N PHE A 50 1.40 6.11 6.81
CA PHE A 50 1.33 7.53 6.46
C PHE A 50 0.46 8.32 7.44
N THR A 51 -0.69 7.76 7.83
CA THR A 51 -1.58 8.37 8.82
C THR A 51 -0.88 8.50 10.17
N GLN A 52 -0.24 7.42 10.66
CA GLN A 52 0.52 7.48 11.90
C GLN A 52 1.64 8.51 11.83
N LEU A 53 2.37 8.59 10.72
CA LEU A 53 3.47 9.54 10.54
C LEU A 53 2.97 10.98 10.57
N LYS A 54 1.88 11.29 9.87
CA LYS A 54 1.23 12.61 9.92
C LYS A 54 0.72 12.95 11.32
N TRP A 55 0.16 11.98 12.03
CA TRP A 55 -0.38 12.20 13.36
C TRP A 55 0.72 12.45 14.39
N GLN A 56 1.83 11.72 14.31
CA GLN A 56 3.01 11.97 15.13
C GLN A 56 3.62 13.35 14.82
N ASN A 57 3.78 13.70 13.55
CA ASN A 57 4.27 15.03 13.14
C ASN A 57 3.35 16.15 13.64
N TYR A 58 2.04 15.97 13.55
CA TYR A 58 1.04 16.92 14.03
C TYR A 58 1.09 17.09 15.55
N ARG A 59 1.15 15.99 16.32
CA ARG A 59 1.27 16.02 17.78
C ARG A 59 2.55 16.73 18.22
N LEU A 60 3.67 16.45 17.55
CA LEU A 60 4.95 17.08 17.87
C LEU A 60 4.93 18.58 17.58
N LYS A 61 4.37 19.00 16.43
CA LYS A 61 4.15 20.43 16.12
C LYS A 61 3.28 21.11 17.18
N LYS A 62 2.22 20.45 17.65
CA LYS A 62 1.32 20.99 18.68
C LYS A 62 2.01 21.15 20.04
N GLN A 63 3.01 20.33 20.37
CA GLN A 63 3.80 20.48 21.61
C GLN A 63 4.90 21.54 21.49
N LEU A 64 5.47 21.72 20.29
CA LEU A 64 6.50 22.72 20.05
C LEU A 64 5.95 24.16 19.99
N THR A 65 4.68 24.36 19.60
CA THR A 65 4.05 25.68 19.59
C THR A 65 3.99 26.33 20.99
N PRO A 66 3.46 25.69 22.04
CA PRO A 66 3.41 26.28 23.38
C PRO A 66 4.80 26.43 24.02
N GLU A 67 5.74 25.51 23.76
CA GLU A 67 7.11 25.64 24.28
C GLU A 67 7.86 26.82 23.65
N LYS A 68 7.71 27.04 22.34
CA LYS A 68 8.30 28.21 21.66
C LYS A 68 7.66 29.54 22.08
N ASP A 69 6.37 29.56 22.36
CA ASP A 69 5.68 30.77 22.86
C ASP A 69 6.16 31.13 24.27
N ASN A 70 6.23 30.15 25.17
CA ASN A 70 6.70 30.38 26.53
C ASN A 70 8.17 30.84 26.56
N LYS A 71 9.04 30.21 25.76
CA LYS A 71 10.45 30.62 25.61
C LYS A 71 10.59 32.06 25.11
N LYS A 72 9.74 32.49 24.16
CA LYS A 72 9.72 33.88 23.67
C LYS A 72 9.27 34.87 24.74
N ARG A 73 8.25 34.53 25.55
CA ARG A 73 7.79 35.39 26.65
C ARG A 73 8.84 35.56 27.73
N ILE A 74 9.57 34.51 28.07
CA ILE A 74 10.66 34.58 29.04
C ILE A 74 11.77 35.50 28.50
N ALA A 75 12.23 35.27 27.27
CA ALA A 75 13.28 36.08 26.65
C ALA A 75 12.92 37.57 26.48
N ASN A 76 11.64 37.94 26.39
CA ASN A 76 11.20 39.34 26.31
C ASN A 76 11.03 40.01 27.68
N LYS A 77 10.97 39.24 28.77
CA LYS A 77 10.86 39.78 30.14
C LYS A 77 12.22 40.17 30.72
N ASP A 78 13.29 39.66 30.14
CA ASP A 78 14.68 39.88 30.55
C ASP A 78 15.36 41.06 29.81
N THR A 79 14.62 41.80 28.97
CA THR A 79 15.03 43.04 28.28
C THR A 79 14.19 44.22 28.72
#